data_AF-A0A919J4C5-F1
#
_entry.id   AF-A0A919J4C5-F1
#
_cell.length_a   1.000
_cell.length_b   1.000
_cell.length_c   1.000
_cell.angle_alpha   90.00
_cell.angle_beta   90.00
_cell.angle_gamma   90.00
#
_symmetry.space_group_name_H-M   'P 1'
#
loop_
_entity.id
_entity.type
_entity.pdbx_description
1 polymer ?
#
loop_
_entity_poly.entity_id
_entity_poly.type
_entity_poly.pdbx_seq_one_letter_code
_entity_poly.pdbx_strand_id
1 'polypeptide(L)'
;MTRPKRADTSALVGRPSWLTAVALLLASLADVGAFSQVVALVLPDQAQYVVYAVVIGMTATAVYLAHTCGAIIRDRATGDPGRRFILWASGGAWAILGLAAFAVRLIESSDPGATSTFYTDGGLVPSDTGHTAVLQAFVFLALYVGTGLTAAAGAYFNRSAVRRRYSAARQRRAVAAERASLSAAAYGDVKAIQSAQQTAYDESAQLLEIEKRAVLALSAELKQYARICIANRGKDPEAARLLFEADKRPYVLRQFDERADPDGANE
;
A
#
# COMPACT_ATOMS: atom_id res chain seq x y z
N MET A 1 -9.32 11.38 25.63
CA MET A 1 -8.35 11.17 24.55
C MET A 1 -7.40 10.03 24.91
N THR A 2 -7.61 8.83 24.37
CA THR A 2 -6.74 7.68 24.59
C THR A 2 -5.67 7.61 23.50
N ARG A 3 -4.38 7.69 23.89
CA ARG A 3 -3.25 7.57 22.95
C ARG A 3 -3.34 6.22 22.21
N PRO A 4 -3.25 6.19 20.87
CA PRO A 4 -3.22 4.93 20.14
C PRO A 4 -1.98 4.13 20.55
N LYS A 5 -2.22 2.92 21.06
CA LYS A 5 -1.18 1.96 21.45
C LYS A 5 -0.33 1.66 20.21
N ARG A 6 0.96 2.07 20.22
CA ARG A 6 1.90 1.78 19.13
C ARG A 6 1.93 0.27 18.93
N ALA A 7 1.51 -0.20 17.76
CA ALA A 7 1.54 -1.61 17.43
C ALA A 7 3.01 -2.06 17.36
N ASP A 8 3.38 -3.02 18.20
CA ASP A 8 4.74 -3.57 18.26
C ASP A 8 5.19 -4.06 16.87
N THR A 9 6.17 -3.36 16.32
CA THR A 9 6.80 -3.66 15.03
C THR A 9 7.51 -5.00 15.03
N SER A 10 7.83 -5.56 16.20
CA SER A 10 8.39 -6.91 16.36
C SER A 10 7.41 -8.01 15.92
N ALA A 11 6.10 -7.78 15.95
CA ALA A 11 5.12 -8.73 15.43
C ALA A 11 5.02 -8.72 13.90
N LEU A 12 5.66 -7.77 13.20
CA LEU A 12 5.70 -7.69 11.73
C LEU A 12 6.87 -8.49 11.15
N VAL A 13 7.91 -8.74 11.93
CA VAL A 13 9.07 -9.51 11.51
C VAL A 13 8.80 -10.96 11.86
N GLY A 14 8.29 -11.73 10.89
CA GLY A 14 8.13 -13.18 11.06
C GLY A 14 9.44 -13.79 11.57
N ARG A 15 9.37 -14.66 12.58
CA ARG A 15 10.57 -15.32 13.13
C ARG A 15 11.33 -15.98 11.97
N PRO A 16 12.59 -15.61 11.71
CA PRO A 16 13.38 -16.32 10.73
C PRO A 16 13.56 -17.75 11.26
N SER A 17 13.02 -18.74 10.55
CA SER A 17 13.29 -20.15 10.84
C SER A 17 14.67 -20.48 10.30
N TRP A 18 15.71 -20.12 11.07
CA TRP A 18 17.10 -20.49 10.79
C TRP A 18 17.24 -22.00 10.50
N LEU A 19 16.40 -22.85 11.10
CA LEU A 19 16.27 -24.27 10.78
C LEU A 19 15.95 -24.55 9.31
N THR A 20 15.07 -23.76 8.68
CA THR A 20 14.75 -23.90 7.26
C THR A 20 15.91 -23.46 6.39
N ALA A 21 16.65 -22.42 6.80
CA ALA A 21 17.84 -21.98 6.09
C ALA A 21 18.96 -23.04 6.16
N VAL A 22 19.17 -23.64 7.32
CA VAL A 22 20.13 -24.75 7.51
C VAL A 22 19.71 -25.98 6.70
N ALA A 23 18.43 -26.37 6.74
CA ALA A 23 17.92 -27.48 5.95
C ALA A 23 18.11 -27.25 4.44
N LEU A 24 17.85 -26.04 3.95
CA LEU A 24 18.08 -25.65 2.55
C LEU A 24 19.55 -25.70 2.18
N LEU A 25 20.44 -25.26 3.07
CA LEU A 25 21.88 -25.29 2.83
C LEU A 25 22.40 -26.73 2.74
N LEU A 26 21.98 -27.61 3.65
CA LEU A 26 22.32 -29.03 3.60
C LEU A 26 21.76 -29.72 2.35
N ALA A 27 20.50 -29.42 2.00
CA ALA A 27 19.88 -29.89 0.76
C ALA A 27 20.67 -29.45 -0.48
N SER A 28 21.07 -28.18 -0.55
CA SER A 28 21.85 -27.66 -1.69
C SER A 28 23.23 -28.31 -1.81
N LEU A 29 23.88 -28.65 -0.69
CA LEU A 29 25.16 -29.36 -0.70
C LEU A 29 25.01 -30.78 -1.24
N ALA A 30 23.92 -31.45 -0.89
CA ALA A 30 23.59 -32.78 -1.41
C ALA A 30 23.32 -32.74 -2.93
N ASP A 31 22.59 -31.73 -3.41
CA ASP A 31 22.34 -31.51 -4.84
C ASP A 31 23.63 -31.23 -5.62
N VAL A 32 24.56 -30.43 -5.07
CA VAL A 32 25.88 -30.17 -5.68
C VAL A 32 26.65 -31.47 -5.88
N GLY A 33 26.67 -32.33 -4.85
CA GLY A 33 27.29 -33.65 -4.96
C GLY A 33 26.65 -34.49 -6.06
N ALA A 34 25.32 -34.54 -6.09
CA ALA A 34 24.57 -35.29 -7.10
C ALA A 34 24.83 -34.80 -8.54
N PHE A 35 24.73 -33.50 -8.77
CA PHE A 35 24.94 -32.94 -10.10
C PHE A 35 26.41 -33.02 -10.52
N SER A 36 27.37 -32.94 -9.61
CA SER A 36 28.78 -33.09 -9.97
C SER A 36 29.08 -34.43 -10.65
N GLN A 37 28.43 -35.51 -10.20
CA GLN A 37 28.58 -36.83 -10.82
C GLN A 37 27.97 -36.89 -12.21
N VAL A 38 26.82 -36.25 -12.42
CA VAL A 38 26.15 -36.22 -13.73
C VAL A 38 26.91 -35.32 -14.71
N VAL A 39 27.36 -34.15 -14.27
CA VAL A 39 28.07 -33.19 -15.14
C VAL A 39 29.46 -33.71 -15.49
N ALA A 40 30.19 -34.33 -14.56
CA ALA A 40 31.48 -34.95 -14.85
C ALA A 40 31.37 -36.08 -15.88
N LEU A 41 30.22 -36.78 -15.90
CA LEU A 41 29.93 -37.82 -16.87
C LEU A 41 29.63 -37.27 -18.26
N VAL A 42 28.88 -36.16 -18.33
CA VAL A 42 28.52 -35.51 -19.60
C VAL A 42 29.68 -34.71 -20.20
N LEU A 43 30.61 -34.22 -19.38
CA LEU A 43 31.72 -33.35 -19.77
C LEU A 43 33.08 -33.90 -19.27
N PRO A 44 33.49 -35.11 -19.71
CA PRO A 44 34.68 -35.78 -19.16
C PRO A 44 35.99 -35.04 -19.42
N ASP A 45 36.10 -34.31 -20.53
CA ASP A 45 37.33 -33.61 -20.95
C ASP A 45 37.37 -32.13 -20.56
N GLN A 46 36.43 -31.66 -19.75
CA GLN A 46 36.38 -30.25 -19.34
C GLN A 46 37.19 -29.98 -18.07
N ALA A 47 37.74 -28.78 -17.99
CA ALA A 47 38.43 -28.35 -16.78
C ALA A 47 37.48 -28.34 -15.57
N GLN A 48 37.99 -28.77 -14.42
CA GLN A 48 37.20 -29.00 -13.20
C GLN A 48 36.41 -27.75 -12.74
N TYR A 49 36.93 -26.53 -12.97
CA TYR A 49 36.22 -25.30 -12.64
C TYR A 49 34.96 -25.08 -13.50
N VAL A 50 34.94 -25.55 -14.75
CA VAL A 50 33.76 -25.48 -15.64
C VAL A 50 32.66 -26.39 -15.10
N VAL A 51 33.02 -27.61 -14.69
CA VAL A 51 32.11 -28.58 -14.07
C VAL A 51 31.47 -27.97 -12.81
N TYR A 52 32.27 -27.40 -11.91
CA TYR A 52 31.73 -26.74 -10.71
C TYR A 52 30.82 -25.56 -11.02
N ALA A 53 31.18 -24.72 -12.00
CA ALA A 53 30.36 -23.58 -12.39
C ALA A 53 28.98 -24.04 -12.91
N VAL A 54 28.94 -25.08 -13.74
CA VAL A 54 27.69 -25.67 -14.26
C VAL A 54 26.85 -26.26 -13.12
N VAL A 55 27.46 -27.02 -12.22
CA VAL A 55 26.79 -27.63 -11.07
C VAL A 55 26.16 -26.59 -10.15
N ILE A 56 26.90 -25.53 -9.82
CA ILE A 56 26.38 -24.43 -8.98
C ILE A 56 25.21 -23.73 -9.69
N GLY A 57 25.33 -23.45 -10.99
CA GLY A 57 24.27 -22.83 -11.79
C GLY A 57 23.00 -23.69 -11.86
N MET A 58 23.14 -25.00 -12.07
CA MET A 58 22.03 -25.95 -12.07
C MET A 58 21.36 -26.04 -10.71
N THR A 59 22.14 -26.15 -9.63
CA THR A 59 21.61 -26.22 -8.26
C THR A 59 20.84 -24.95 -7.90
N ALA A 60 21.41 -23.77 -8.18
CA ALA A 60 20.75 -22.49 -7.93
C ALA A 60 19.44 -22.37 -8.71
N THR A 61 19.42 -22.81 -9.97
CA THR A 61 18.21 -22.79 -10.82
C THR A 61 17.15 -23.75 -10.31
N ALA A 62 17.53 -24.98 -9.92
CA ALA A 62 16.62 -25.97 -9.37
C ALA A 62 15.96 -25.47 -8.06
N VAL A 63 16.76 -24.95 -7.14
CA VAL A 63 16.28 -24.37 -5.87
C VAL A 63 15.36 -23.17 -6.13
N TYR A 64 15.72 -22.29 -7.08
CA TYR A 64 14.89 -21.14 -7.44
C TYR A 64 13.54 -21.57 -8.04
N LEU A 65 13.51 -22.56 -8.93
CA LEU A 65 12.27 -23.10 -9.50
C LEU A 65 11.39 -23.75 -8.42
N ALA A 66 11.98 -24.55 -7.54
CA ALA A 66 11.24 -25.15 -6.43
C ALA A 66 10.67 -24.08 -5.46
N HIS A 67 11.48 -23.07 -5.14
CA HIS A 67 11.07 -21.95 -4.29
C HIS A 67 9.92 -21.14 -4.90
N THR A 68 10.02 -20.79 -6.19
CA THR A 68 8.97 -20.06 -6.91
C THR A 68 7.68 -20.86 -7.01
N CYS A 69 7.78 -22.17 -7.25
CA CYS A 69 6.64 -23.09 -7.26
C CYS A 69 5.90 -23.07 -5.90
N GLY A 70 6.63 -23.21 -4.78
CA GLY A 70 6.06 -23.11 -3.44
C GLY A 70 5.45 -21.73 -3.12
N ALA A 71 6.12 -20.65 -3.54
CA ALA A 71 5.61 -19.29 -3.36
C ALA A 71 4.32 -19.02 -4.16
N ILE A 72 4.19 -19.59 -5.35
CA ILE A 72 2.99 -19.45 -6.18
C ILE A 72 1.85 -20.30 -5.64
N ILE A 73 2.09 -21.55 -5.22
CA ILE A 73 1.08 -22.41 -4.58
C ILE A 73 0.51 -21.71 -3.34
N ARG A 74 1.38 -21.09 -2.54
CA ARG A 74 0.99 -20.29 -1.38
C ARG A 74 0.07 -19.14 -1.78
N ASP A 75 0.39 -18.44 -2.86
CA ASP A 75 -0.35 -17.27 -3.33
C ASP A 75 -1.62 -17.65 -4.13
N ARG A 76 -1.89 -18.93 -4.42
CA ARG A 76 -3.12 -19.36 -5.14
C ARG A 76 -4.41 -18.94 -4.43
N ALA A 77 -4.38 -18.74 -3.12
CA ALA A 77 -5.51 -18.24 -2.35
C ALA A 77 -5.98 -16.83 -2.79
N THR A 78 -5.17 -16.07 -3.54
CA THR A 78 -5.53 -14.73 -4.03
C THR A 78 -6.28 -14.74 -5.37
N GLY A 79 -6.50 -15.90 -6.00
CA GLY A 79 -7.38 -16.04 -7.17
C GLY A 79 -6.83 -15.52 -8.51
N ASP A 80 -5.54 -15.18 -8.60
CA ASP A 80 -4.93 -14.63 -9.83
C ASP A 80 -4.69 -15.73 -10.89
N PRO A 81 -5.37 -15.67 -12.06
CA PRO A 81 -5.29 -16.71 -13.09
C PRO A 81 -3.93 -16.77 -13.80
N GLY A 82 -3.23 -15.64 -13.96
CA GLY A 82 -1.94 -15.58 -14.67
C GLY A 82 -0.83 -16.39 -14.00
N ARG A 83 -0.95 -16.59 -12.68
CA ARG A 83 0.01 -17.35 -11.89
C ARG A 83 -0.06 -18.86 -12.10
N ARG A 84 -1.18 -19.37 -12.65
CA ARG A 84 -1.32 -20.81 -12.94
C ARG A 84 -0.32 -21.25 -14.01
N PHE A 85 -0.13 -20.43 -15.05
CA PHE A 85 0.84 -20.70 -16.10
C PHE A 85 2.26 -20.74 -15.54
N ILE A 86 2.65 -19.74 -14.74
CA ILE A 86 3.98 -19.67 -14.14
C ILE A 86 4.24 -20.87 -13.23
N LEU A 87 3.23 -21.35 -12.49
CA LEU A 87 3.37 -22.56 -11.68
C LEU A 87 3.66 -23.80 -12.53
N TRP A 88 2.88 -24.02 -13.59
CA TRP A 88 3.08 -25.16 -14.47
C TRP A 88 4.40 -25.08 -15.22
N ALA A 89 4.80 -23.88 -15.66
CA ALA A 89 6.08 -23.67 -16.31
C ALA A 89 7.26 -23.92 -15.36
N SER A 90 7.22 -23.35 -14.15
CA SER A 90 8.30 -23.53 -13.16
C SER A 90 8.37 -24.94 -12.60
N GLY A 91 7.22 -25.53 -12.22
CA GLY A 91 7.13 -26.91 -11.76
C GLY A 91 7.48 -27.92 -12.86
N GLY A 92 7.08 -27.64 -14.10
CA GLY A 92 7.42 -28.45 -15.28
C GLY A 92 8.92 -28.39 -15.58
N ALA A 93 9.52 -27.20 -15.63
CA ALA A 93 10.96 -27.05 -15.84
C ALA A 93 11.77 -27.75 -14.73
N TRP A 94 11.34 -27.63 -13.47
CA TRP A 94 11.94 -28.34 -12.35
C TRP A 94 11.82 -29.87 -12.48
N ALA A 95 10.65 -30.38 -12.87
CA ALA A 95 10.46 -31.81 -13.07
C ALA A 95 11.31 -32.35 -14.22
N ILE A 96 11.36 -31.63 -15.35
CA ILE A 96 12.18 -31.99 -16.51
C ILE A 96 13.66 -32.05 -16.14
N LEU A 97 14.17 -31.08 -15.38
CA LEU A 97 15.57 -31.06 -14.96
C LEU A 97 15.94 -32.31 -14.14
N GLY A 98 15.12 -32.67 -13.15
CA GLY A 98 15.33 -33.85 -12.34
C GLY A 98 15.22 -35.14 -13.12
N LEU A 99 14.22 -35.22 -14.02
CA LEU A 99 14.00 -36.39 -14.87
C LEU A 99 15.12 -36.58 -15.90
N ALA A 100 15.67 -35.49 -16.44
CA ALA A 100 16.83 -35.53 -17.33
C ALA A 100 18.09 -36.04 -16.59
N ALA A 101 18.36 -35.52 -15.38
CA ALA A 101 19.49 -35.99 -14.56
C ALA A 101 19.34 -37.48 -14.21
N PHE A 102 18.13 -37.91 -13.85
CA PHE A 102 17.80 -39.32 -13.61
C PHE A 102 18.00 -40.19 -14.86
N ALA A 103 17.51 -39.74 -16.02
CA ALA A 103 17.64 -40.47 -17.28
C ALA A 103 19.10 -40.63 -17.71
N VAL A 104 19.91 -39.57 -17.63
CA VAL A 104 21.36 -39.64 -17.88
C VAL A 104 22.01 -40.68 -16.98
N ARG A 105 21.67 -40.67 -15.68
CA ARG A 105 22.20 -41.66 -14.75
C ARG A 105 21.78 -43.09 -15.10
N LEU A 106 20.51 -43.29 -15.50
CA LEU A 106 19.97 -44.60 -15.86
C LEU A 106 20.60 -45.17 -17.14
N ILE A 107 20.79 -44.33 -18.16
CA ILE A 107 21.39 -44.72 -19.44
C ILE A 107 22.84 -45.17 -19.23
N GLU A 108 23.61 -44.39 -18.48
CA GLU A 108 25.02 -44.67 -18.19
C GLU A 108 25.21 -45.90 -17.30
N SER A 109 24.21 -46.18 -16.44
CA SER A 109 24.18 -47.41 -15.63
C SER A 109 23.97 -48.69 -16.46
N SER A 110 23.57 -48.55 -17.73
CA SER A 110 23.24 -49.66 -18.62
C SER A 110 24.39 -50.06 -19.55
N ASP A 111 25.50 -49.31 -19.56
CA ASP A 111 26.65 -49.62 -20.39
C ASP A 111 27.56 -50.66 -19.68
N PRO A 112 27.66 -51.91 -20.18
CA PRO A 112 28.43 -52.97 -19.53
C PRO A 112 29.95 -52.72 -19.50
N GLY A 113 30.45 -51.68 -20.18
CA GLY A 113 31.84 -51.24 -20.11
C GLY A 113 32.12 -50.08 -19.13
N ALA A 114 31.08 -49.41 -18.64
CA ALA A 114 31.24 -48.23 -17.79
C ALA A 114 31.41 -48.64 -16.33
N THR A 115 32.65 -48.64 -15.83
CA THR A 115 32.93 -48.82 -14.40
C THR A 115 32.47 -47.57 -13.65
N SER A 116 31.21 -47.54 -13.23
CA SER A 116 30.68 -46.45 -12.42
C SER A 116 31.41 -46.41 -11.08
N THR A 117 32.34 -45.45 -10.96
CA THR A 117 33.21 -45.36 -9.80
C THR A 117 32.57 -44.42 -8.79
N PHE A 118 32.16 -44.96 -7.66
CA PHE A 118 31.59 -44.17 -6.57
C PHE A 118 32.72 -43.73 -5.64
N TYR A 119 32.97 -42.42 -5.58
CA TYR A 119 33.96 -41.85 -4.67
C TYR A 119 33.38 -41.78 -3.26
N THR A 120 33.77 -42.71 -2.40
CA THR A 120 33.67 -42.53 -0.94
C THR A 120 35.06 -42.18 -0.41
N ASP A 121 35.13 -41.48 0.72
CA ASP A 121 36.35 -40.94 1.35
C ASP A 121 37.39 -42.01 1.79
N GLY A 122 37.24 -43.26 1.32
CA GLY A 122 38.08 -44.42 1.64
C GLY A 122 38.57 -45.23 0.44
N GLY A 123 38.34 -44.79 -0.81
CA GLY A 123 38.89 -45.42 -2.02
C GLY A 123 37.86 -45.80 -3.08
N LEU A 124 38.37 -46.14 -4.27
CA LEU A 124 37.56 -46.58 -5.42
C LEU A 124 37.04 -47.99 -5.14
N VAL A 125 35.75 -48.11 -4.79
CA VAL A 125 35.10 -49.42 -4.70
C VAL A 125 34.50 -49.73 -6.06
N PRO A 126 34.97 -50.76 -6.79
CA PRO A 126 34.32 -51.20 -8.02
C PRO A 126 32.91 -51.72 -7.68
N SER A 127 31.90 -51.09 -8.26
CA SER A 127 30.50 -51.46 -8.07
C SER A 127 30.18 -52.68 -8.93
N ASP A 128 30.13 -53.87 -8.33
CA ASP A 128 29.69 -55.07 -9.03
C ASP A 128 28.17 -55.04 -9.24
N THR A 129 27.71 -55.46 -10.43
CA THR A 129 26.31 -55.61 -10.86
C THR A 129 25.42 -54.35 -11.03
N GLY A 130 24.78 -54.23 -12.21
CA GLY A 130 23.86 -53.14 -12.59
C GLY A 130 22.62 -52.94 -11.70
N HIS A 131 22.38 -53.80 -10.71
CA HIS A 131 21.35 -53.56 -9.68
C HIS A 131 21.72 -52.40 -8.74
N THR A 132 23.01 -52.22 -8.45
CA THR A 132 23.49 -51.12 -7.59
C THR A 132 23.33 -49.76 -8.28
N ALA A 133 23.50 -49.72 -9.60
CA ALA A 133 23.41 -48.50 -10.40
C ALA A 133 21.97 -47.98 -10.53
N VAL A 134 21.00 -48.88 -10.74
CA VAL A 134 19.56 -48.54 -10.72
C VAL A 134 19.14 -48.01 -9.35
N LEU A 135 19.55 -48.69 -8.27
CA LEU A 135 19.27 -48.24 -6.91
C LEU A 135 19.84 -46.83 -6.65
N GLN A 136 21.07 -46.58 -7.11
CA GLN A 136 21.70 -45.27 -6.99
C GLN A 136 20.94 -44.18 -7.74
N ALA A 137 20.45 -44.46 -8.96
CA ALA A 137 19.62 -43.53 -9.72
C ALA A 137 18.32 -43.17 -8.96
N PHE A 138 17.67 -44.16 -8.34
CA PHE A 138 16.48 -43.91 -7.51
C PHE A 138 16.79 -43.11 -6.25
N VAL A 139 17.92 -43.37 -5.59
CA VAL A 139 18.37 -42.57 -4.43
C VAL A 139 18.61 -41.11 -4.85
N PHE A 140 19.19 -40.87 -6.02
CA PHE A 140 19.35 -39.53 -6.57
C PHE A 140 18.03 -38.83 -6.85
N LEU A 141 17.07 -39.55 -7.47
CA LEU A 141 15.76 -39.01 -7.73
C LEU A 141 15.03 -38.65 -6.43
N ALA A 142 15.09 -39.54 -5.42
CA ALA A 142 14.50 -39.31 -4.11
C ALA A 142 15.11 -38.09 -3.41
N LEU A 143 16.44 -37.94 -3.50
CA LEU A 143 17.15 -36.77 -2.97
C LEU A 143 16.69 -35.49 -3.65
N TYR A 144 16.70 -35.43 -4.98
CA TYR A 144 16.27 -34.28 -5.77
C TYR A 144 14.82 -33.86 -5.47
N VAL A 145 13.92 -34.84 -5.36
CA VAL A 145 12.52 -34.58 -5.00
C VAL A 145 12.42 -34.07 -3.57
N GLY A 146 13.18 -34.63 -2.64
CA GLY A 146 13.24 -34.18 -1.25
C GLY A 146 13.74 -32.75 -1.09
N THR A 147 14.82 -32.37 -1.79
CA THR A 147 15.37 -31.02 -1.76
C THR A 147 14.41 -30.00 -2.38
N GLY A 148 13.78 -30.35 -3.51
CA GLY A 148 12.74 -29.51 -4.12
C GLY A 148 11.51 -29.34 -3.23
N LEU A 149 11.01 -30.41 -2.61
CA LEU A 149 9.85 -30.35 -1.71
C LEU A 149 10.14 -29.52 -0.45
N THR A 150 11.32 -29.65 0.15
CA THR A 150 11.70 -28.85 1.32
C THR A 150 11.84 -27.37 0.97
N ALA A 151 12.38 -27.04 -0.21
CA ALA A 151 12.42 -25.67 -0.71
C ALA A 151 11.03 -25.09 -0.98
N ALA A 152 10.16 -25.86 -1.64
CA ALA A 152 8.78 -25.46 -1.90
C ALA A 152 7.99 -25.29 -0.59
N ALA A 153 8.14 -26.22 0.36
CA ALA A 153 7.52 -26.16 1.68
C ALA A 153 8.03 -24.95 2.47
N GLY A 154 9.34 -24.68 2.46
CA GLY A 154 9.91 -23.49 3.08
C GLY A 154 9.31 -22.19 2.52
N ALA A 155 9.19 -22.08 1.20
CA ALA A 155 8.54 -20.95 0.55
C ALA A 155 7.04 -20.84 0.90
N TYR A 156 6.35 -21.97 1.01
CA TYR A 156 4.94 -22.06 1.34
C TYR A 156 4.66 -21.65 2.80
N PHE A 157 5.43 -22.19 3.75
CA PHE A 157 5.28 -21.96 5.18
C PHE A 157 5.85 -20.64 5.65
N ASN A 158 6.75 -20.01 4.89
CA ASN A 158 7.18 -18.64 5.13
C ASN A 158 6.02 -17.67 4.80
N ARG A 159 4.97 -17.72 5.62
CA ARG A 159 3.84 -16.79 5.63
C ARG A 159 4.40 -15.42 6.00
N SER A 160 4.65 -14.58 5.01
CA SER A 160 4.89 -13.17 5.28
C SER A 160 3.63 -12.56 5.90
N ALA A 161 3.59 -12.50 7.24
CA ALA A 161 2.57 -11.77 8.00
C ALA A 161 2.42 -10.33 7.47
N VAL A 162 3.51 -9.79 6.90
CA VAL A 162 3.60 -8.51 6.21
C VAL A 162 2.62 -8.38 5.04
N ARG A 163 2.46 -9.40 4.16
CA ARG A 163 1.54 -9.30 3.00
C ARG A 163 0.08 -9.24 3.42
N ARG A 164 -0.33 -10.08 4.39
CA ARG A 164 -1.71 -10.06 4.92
C ARG A 164 -2.02 -8.74 5.64
N ARG A 165 -1.03 -8.18 6.34
CA ARG A 165 -1.19 -6.87 7.02
C ARG A 165 -1.19 -5.71 6.04
N TYR A 166 -0.41 -5.77 4.96
CA TYR A 166 -0.43 -4.75 3.92
C TYR A 166 -1.74 -4.74 3.14
N SER A 167 -2.28 -5.91 2.75
CA SER A 167 -3.59 -5.98 2.10
C SER A 167 -4.72 -5.51 3.00
N ALA A 168 -4.71 -5.92 4.28
CA ALA A 168 -5.68 -5.45 5.27
C ALA A 168 -5.56 -3.93 5.53
N ALA A 169 -4.34 -3.39 5.59
CA ALA A 169 -4.10 -1.96 5.72
C ALA A 169 -4.58 -1.18 4.49
N ARG A 170 -4.38 -1.72 3.28
CA ARG A 170 -4.89 -1.12 2.03
C ARG A 170 -6.41 -1.10 2.00
N GLN A 171 -7.08 -2.19 2.40
CA GLN A 171 -8.54 -2.23 2.52
C GLN A 171 -9.05 -1.23 3.56
N ARG A 172 -8.43 -1.17 4.74
CA ARG A 172 -8.80 -0.19 5.78
C ARG A 172 -8.60 1.25 5.31
N ARG A 173 -7.54 1.54 4.54
CA ARG A 173 -7.33 2.86 3.94
C ARG A 173 -8.39 3.20 2.89
N ALA A 174 -8.80 2.25 2.06
CA ALA A 174 -9.87 2.48 1.08
C ALA A 174 -11.20 2.84 1.77
N VAL A 175 -11.61 2.05 2.78
CA VAL A 175 -12.84 2.32 3.55
C VAL A 175 -12.74 3.65 4.32
N ALA A 176 -11.58 3.97 4.88
CA ALA A 176 -11.37 5.25 5.56
C ALA A 176 -11.42 6.44 4.58
N ALA A 177 -10.85 6.29 3.38
CA ALA A 177 -10.90 7.32 2.34
C ALA A 177 -12.32 7.56 1.84
N GLU A 178 -13.11 6.50 1.66
CA GLU A 178 -14.53 6.59 1.30
C GLU A 178 -15.32 7.34 2.38
N ARG A 179 -15.16 6.98 3.66
CA ARG A 179 -15.80 7.70 4.76
C ARG A 179 -15.37 9.16 4.84
N ALA A 180 -14.09 9.44 4.60
CA ALA A 180 -13.57 10.80 4.57
C ALA A 180 -14.21 11.62 3.44
N SER A 181 -14.38 11.03 2.24
CA SER A 181 -15.06 11.72 1.12
C SER A 181 -16.53 12.04 1.42
N LEU A 182 -17.25 11.13 2.08
CA LEU A 182 -18.64 11.38 2.49
C LEU A 182 -18.73 12.52 3.51
N SER A 183 -17.82 12.55 4.49
CA SER A 183 -17.78 13.64 5.48
C SER A 183 -17.37 14.98 4.86
N ALA A 184 -16.49 14.96 3.86
CA ALA A 184 -16.04 16.17 3.15
C ALA A 184 -17.18 16.79 2.32
N ALA A 185 -18.03 15.96 1.69
CA ALA A 185 -19.21 16.43 0.97
C ALA A 185 -20.20 17.15 1.92
N ALA A 186 -20.54 16.52 3.05
CA ALA A 186 -21.45 17.12 4.04
C ALA A 186 -20.90 18.45 4.62
N TYR A 187 -19.59 18.53 4.86
CA TYR A 187 -18.96 19.78 5.29
C TYR A 187 -19.01 20.86 4.20
N GLY A 188 -18.88 20.46 2.92
CA GLY A 188 -19.03 21.35 1.77
C GLY A 188 -20.41 22.01 1.72
N ASP A 189 -21.47 21.23 1.93
CA ASP A 189 -22.86 21.72 1.91
C ASP A 189 -23.12 22.75 3.02
N VAL A 190 -22.67 22.45 4.25
CA VAL A 190 -22.81 23.37 5.39
C VAL A 190 -22.06 24.68 5.14
N LYS A 191 -20.85 24.59 4.57
CA LYS A 191 -20.05 25.78 4.23
C LYS A 191 -20.70 26.61 3.13
N ALA A 192 -21.34 25.97 2.15
CA ALA A 192 -22.09 26.65 1.10
C ALA A 192 -23.29 27.42 1.69
N ILE A 193 -24.07 26.80 2.58
CA ILE A 193 -25.19 27.45 3.27
C ILE A 193 -24.70 28.65 4.09
N GLN A 194 -23.61 28.49 4.85
CA GLN A 194 -23.02 29.58 5.63
C GLN A 194 -22.62 30.75 4.73
N SER A 195 -21.98 30.48 3.60
CA SER A 195 -21.59 31.53 2.66
C SER A 195 -22.79 32.25 2.05
N ALA A 196 -23.88 31.52 1.74
CA ALA A 196 -25.10 32.12 1.22
C ALA A 196 -25.80 33.00 2.27
N GLN A 197 -25.82 32.57 3.54
CA GLN A 197 -26.33 33.39 4.63
C GLN A 197 -25.53 34.67 4.82
N GLN A 198 -24.19 34.58 4.78
CA GLN A 198 -23.32 35.74 4.89
C GLN A 198 -23.61 36.78 3.80
N THR A 199 -23.73 36.33 2.55
CA THR A 199 -24.10 37.22 1.42
C THR A 199 -25.47 37.86 1.63
N ALA A 200 -26.48 37.09 2.08
CA ALA A 200 -27.82 37.63 2.34
C ALA A 200 -27.82 38.67 3.49
N TYR A 201 -27.00 38.48 4.52
CA TYR A 201 -26.81 39.46 5.58
C TYR A 201 -26.17 40.75 5.04
N ASP A 202 -25.13 40.63 4.24
CA ASP A 202 -24.43 41.77 3.65
C ASP A 202 -25.35 42.57 2.70
N GLU A 203 -26.15 41.89 1.89
CA GLU A 203 -27.17 42.51 1.04
C GLU A 203 -28.25 43.23 1.86
N SER A 204 -28.75 42.60 2.92
CA SER A 204 -29.75 43.19 3.81
C SER A 204 -29.20 44.43 4.53
N ALA A 205 -27.94 44.40 4.96
CA ALA A 205 -27.26 45.55 5.57
C ALA A 205 -27.13 46.72 4.58
N GLN A 206 -26.81 46.44 3.31
CA GLN A 206 -26.76 47.46 2.27
C GLN A 206 -28.14 48.07 1.98
N LEU A 207 -29.19 47.24 1.88
CA LEU A 207 -30.56 47.71 1.69
C LEU A 207 -31.03 48.61 2.83
N LEU A 208 -30.76 48.20 4.08
CA LEU A 208 -31.06 49.00 5.26
C LEU A 208 -30.38 50.37 5.22
N GLU A 209 -29.11 50.42 4.82
CA GLU A 209 -28.38 51.69 4.68
C GLU A 209 -28.96 52.58 3.57
N ILE A 210 -29.42 52.01 2.45
CA ILE A 210 -30.12 52.74 1.40
C ILE A 210 -31.44 53.31 1.92
N GLU A 211 -32.26 52.51 2.61
CA GLU A 211 -33.53 52.94 3.19
C GLU A 211 -33.34 54.04 4.23
N LYS A 212 -32.37 53.90 5.14
CA LYS A 212 -32.00 54.94 6.11
C LYS A 212 -31.68 56.26 5.42
N ARG A 213 -30.88 56.22 4.34
CA ARG A 213 -30.55 57.44 3.57
C ARG A 213 -31.80 58.05 2.92
N ALA A 214 -32.69 57.23 2.35
CA ALA A 214 -33.93 57.69 1.75
C ALA A 214 -34.86 58.35 2.78
N VAL A 215 -35.04 57.75 3.96
CA VAL A 215 -35.82 58.32 5.07
C VAL A 215 -35.21 59.63 5.55
N LEU A 216 -33.89 59.70 5.68
CA LEU A 216 -33.20 60.93 6.07
C LEU A 216 -33.37 62.04 5.02
N ALA A 217 -33.31 61.72 3.74
CA ALA A 217 -33.55 62.67 2.66
C ALA A 217 -34.99 63.21 2.68
N LEU A 218 -35.98 62.33 2.76
CA LEU A 218 -37.40 62.72 2.87
C LEU A 218 -37.65 63.60 4.10
N SER A 219 -37.04 63.25 5.24
CA SER A 219 -37.16 64.06 6.45
C SER A 219 -36.57 65.47 6.28
N ALA A 220 -35.49 65.60 5.52
CA ALA A 220 -34.89 66.89 5.21
C ALA A 220 -35.80 67.74 4.29
N GLU A 221 -36.40 67.11 3.27
CA GLU A 221 -37.38 67.74 2.39
C GLU A 221 -38.61 68.24 3.16
N LEU A 222 -39.19 67.41 4.02
CA LEU A 222 -40.36 67.78 4.83
C LEU A 222 -40.04 68.92 5.80
N LYS A 223 -38.85 68.93 6.39
CA LYS A 223 -38.41 70.06 7.24
C LYS A 223 -38.25 71.34 6.44
N GLN A 224 -37.66 71.27 5.24
CA GLN A 224 -37.51 72.44 4.37
C GLN A 224 -38.89 72.98 3.96
N TYR A 225 -39.82 72.10 3.58
CA TYR A 225 -41.19 72.47 3.27
C TYR A 225 -41.89 73.14 4.46
N ALA A 226 -41.77 72.57 5.66
CA ALA A 226 -42.34 73.15 6.87
C ALA A 226 -41.76 74.54 7.18
N ARG A 227 -40.44 74.74 7.02
CA ARG A 227 -39.79 76.06 7.17
C ARG A 227 -40.36 77.09 6.19
N ILE A 228 -40.56 76.71 4.92
CA ILE A 228 -41.18 77.57 3.91
C ILE A 228 -42.61 77.95 4.31
N CYS A 229 -43.43 76.98 4.75
CA CYS A 229 -44.80 77.25 5.20
C CYS A 229 -44.86 78.19 6.41
N ILE A 230 -43.97 78.00 7.41
CA ILE A 230 -43.88 78.86 8.60
C ILE A 230 -43.47 80.27 8.20
N ALA A 231 -42.44 80.43 7.37
CA ALA A 231 -41.98 81.74 6.90
C ALA A 231 -43.08 82.49 6.12
N ASN A 232 -43.76 81.80 5.20
CA ASN A 232 -44.88 82.37 4.43
C ASN A 232 -46.04 82.83 5.33
N ARG A 233 -46.33 82.09 6.41
CA ARG A 233 -47.42 82.44 7.34
C ARG A 233 -47.04 83.57 8.29
N GLY A 234 -45.78 83.61 8.77
CA GLY A 234 -45.33 84.59 9.74
C GLY A 234 -45.14 86.00 9.19
N LYS A 235 -44.82 86.14 7.89
CA LYS A 235 -44.39 87.42 7.26
C LYS A 235 -43.27 88.14 8.03
N ASP A 236 -42.55 87.41 8.87
CA ASP A 236 -41.49 87.93 9.73
C ASP A 236 -40.14 87.73 9.01
N PRO A 237 -39.39 88.81 8.70
CA PRO A 237 -38.09 88.70 8.04
C PRO A 237 -37.07 87.90 8.87
N GLU A 238 -37.19 87.86 10.21
CA GLU A 238 -36.31 87.02 11.04
C GLU A 238 -36.64 85.52 10.90
N ALA A 239 -37.90 85.16 10.70
CA ALA A 239 -38.28 83.78 10.41
C ALA A 239 -37.74 83.31 9.04
N ALA A 240 -37.54 84.23 8.09
CA ALA A 240 -36.87 83.94 6.82
C ALA A 240 -35.37 83.63 7.01
N ARG A 241 -34.73 84.15 8.07
CA ARG A 241 -33.32 83.86 8.38
C ARG A 241 -33.10 82.42 8.81
N LEU A 242 -34.06 81.85 9.55
CA LEU A 242 -34.03 80.45 10.02
C LEU A 242 -34.10 79.41 8.87
N LEU A 243 -34.47 79.81 7.65
CA LEU A 243 -34.39 78.93 6.48
C LEU A 243 -32.96 78.50 6.16
N PHE A 244 -31.97 79.35 6.44
CA PHE A 244 -30.57 79.12 6.09
C PHE A 244 -29.73 78.51 7.22
N GLU A 245 -30.29 78.37 8.42
CA GLU A 245 -29.58 77.71 9.51
C GLU A 245 -29.50 76.20 9.30
N ALA A 246 -28.31 75.64 9.56
CA ALA A 246 -28.04 74.22 9.49
C ALA A 246 -29.07 73.45 10.34
N ASP A 247 -29.67 72.43 9.75
CA ASP A 247 -30.66 71.60 10.44
C ASP A 247 -30.03 70.93 11.67
N LYS A 248 -30.45 71.37 12.86
CA LYS A 248 -30.12 70.71 14.12
C LYS A 248 -30.93 69.42 14.20
N ARG A 249 -30.34 68.31 13.77
CA ARG A 249 -30.98 66.99 13.88
C ARG A 249 -31.15 66.66 15.37
N PRO A 250 -32.38 66.37 15.85
CA PRO A 250 -32.62 66.05 17.25
C PRO A 250 -31.98 64.74 17.70
N TYR A 251 -31.50 63.94 16.74
CA TYR A 251 -30.83 62.69 17.00
C TYR A 251 -29.46 62.71 16.30
N VAL A 252 -28.43 63.16 17.01
CA VAL A 252 -27.25 62.30 17.05
C VAL A 252 -27.80 61.11 17.83
N LEU A 253 -28.25 60.07 17.12
CA LEU A 253 -28.55 58.81 17.76
C LEU A 253 -27.34 58.55 18.63
N ARG A 254 -27.52 58.63 19.95
CA ARG A 254 -26.55 58.13 20.92
C ARG A 254 -26.17 56.79 20.33
N GLN A 255 -24.96 56.68 19.78
CA GLN A 255 -24.46 55.42 19.27
C GLN A 255 -24.68 54.51 20.46
N PHE A 256 -25.68 53.63 20.36
CA PHE A 256 -25.76 52.54 21.29
C PHE A 256 -24.45 51.83 21.00
N ASP A 257 -23.48 52.02 21.89
CA ASP A 257 -22.29 51.21 21.96
C ASP A 257 -22.81 49.77 22.05
N GLU A 258 -23.01 49.14 20.88
CA GLU A 258 -23.36 47.73 20.74
C GLU A 258 -22.18 46.83 21.15
N ARG A 259 -21.17 47.39 21.81
CA ARG A 259 -20.32 46.68 22.77
C ARG A 259 -21.00 46.60 24.14
N ALA A 260 -22.23 46.10 24.17
CA ALA A 260 -22.66 45.36 25.33
C ALA A 260 -21.87 44.05 25.30
N ASP A 261 -20.83 44.00 26.12
CA ASP A 261 -19.94 42.88 26.35
C ASP A 261 -20.73 41.56 26.49
N PRO A 262 -20.59 40.59 25.55
CA PRO A 262 -21.28 39.32 25.65
C PRO A 262 -20.69 38.37 26.71
N ASP A 263 -19.58 38.72 27.38
CA ASP A 263 -18.88 37.83 28.32
C ASP A 263 -19.36 37.94 29.79
N GLY A 264 -20.45 38.68 30.07
CA GLY A 264 -20.93 38.93 31.44
C GLY A 264 -21.79 37.85 32.11
N ALA A 265 -21.95 36.65 31.54
CA ALA A 265 -22.82 35.62 32.13
C ALA A 265 -22.26 34.21 31.93
N ASN A 266 -21.36 33.79 32.83
CA ASN A 266 -21.20 32.40 33.30
C ASN A 266 -20.27 32.42 34.54
N GLU A 267 -20.80 32.81 35.69
CA GLU A 267 -20.41 32.26 37.00
C GLU A 267 -21.52 31.31 37.47
#